data_AF-A0A9D4I7M3-F1
#
_entry.id   AF-A0A9D4I7M3-F1
#
_cell.length_a   1.000
_cell.length_b   1.000
_cell.length_c   1.000
_cell.angle_alpha   90.00
_cell.angle_beta   90.00
_cell.angle_gamma   90.00
#
_symmetry.space_group_name_H-M   'P 1'
#
loop_
_entity.id
_entity.type
_entity.pdbx_description
1 polymer ?
#
loop_
_entity_poly.entity_id
_entity_poly.type
_entity_poly.pdbx_seq_one_letter_code
_entity_poly.pdbx_strand_id
1 'polypeptide(L)'
;MEIDILFLQFMKSQREANYEIYEECLGKMVPWMFAMDHVRYARWLTVRSQDLILLKERGIDVNEEFTRGHFVTNKTKHRFSALANDQIHEWQNAIVKGDGGFVGLTENPDAL
;
A
#
# COMPACT_ATOMS: atom_id res chain seq x y z
N MET A 1 -18.58 -11.61 -1.50
CA MET A 1 -17.36 -11.73 -2.32
C MET A 1 -16.40 -12.62 -1.56
N GLU A 2 -15.89 -13.68 -2.19
CA GLU A 2 -14.85 -14.53 -1.61
C GLU A 2 -13.58 -13.70 -1.34
N ILE A 3 -12.87 -14.00 -0.26
CA ILE A 3 -11.68 -13.24 0.16
C ILE A 3 -10.59 -13.19 -0.92
N ASP A 4 -10.47 -14.26 -1.71
CA ASP A 4 -9.48 -14.34 -2.79
C ASP A 4 -9.78 -13.32 -3.90
N ILE A 5 -11.05 -13.18 -4.28
CA ILE A 5 -11.48 -12.20 -5.28
C ILE A 5 -11.26 -10.78 -4.74
N LEU A 6 -11.55 -10.54 -3.46
CA LEU A 6 -11.27 -9.26 -2.81
C LEU A 6 -9.78 -8.92 -2.86
N PHE A 7 -8.92 -9.89 -2.57
CA PHE A 7 -7.48 -9.70 -2.59
C PHE A 7 -6.96 -9.44 -4.01
N LEU A 8 -7.46 -10.16 -5.02
CA LEU A 8 -7.11 -9.92 -6.42
C LEU A 8 -7.57 -8.52 -6.90
N GLN A 9 -8.75 -8.07 -6.49
CA GLN A 9 -9.22 -6.72 -6.77
C GLN A 9 -8.36 -5.66 -6.09
N PHE A 10 -7.99 -5.88 -4.83
CA PHE A 10 -7.07 -5.02 -4.10
C PHE A 10 -5.72 -4.91 -4.83
N MET A 11 -5.12 -6.04 -5.21
CA MET A 11 -3.86 -6.07 -5.97
C MET A 11 -3.99 -5.34 -7.32
N LYS A 12 -5.07 -5.60 -8.06
CA LYS A 12 -5.34 -4.93 -9.33
C LYS A 12 -5.46 -3.42 -9.16
N SER A 13 -6.17 -2.96 -8.12
CA SER A 13 -6.38 -1.53 -7.85
C SER A 13 -5.05 -0.78 -7.68
N GLN A 14 -4.10 -1.37 -6.96
CA GLN A 14 -2.79 -0.79 -6.78
C GLN A 14 -1.98 -0.84 -8.07
N ARG A 15 -1.98 -1.97 -8.78
CA ARG A 15 -1.21 -2.17 -10.01
C ARG A 15 -1.63 -1.26 -11.15
N GLU A 16 -2.91 -0.93 -11.24
CA GLU A 16 -3.51 -0.01 -12.22
C GLU A 16 -3.63 1.43 -11.71
N ALA A 17 -3.17 1.73 -10.49
CA ALA A 17 -3.35 3.04 -9.84
C ALA A 17 -4.82 3.50 -9.78
N ASN A 18 -5.76 2.57 -9.61
CA ASN A 18 -7.18 2.85 -9.47
C ASN A 18 -7.55 3.04 -7.98
N TYR A 19 -7.66 4.30 -7.59
CA TYR A 19 -7.91 4.69 -6.20
C TYR A 19 -9.32 4.36 -5.69
N GLU A 20 -10.33 4.43 -6.55
CA GLU A 20 -11.73 4.16 -6.17
C GLU A 20 -11.91 2.70 -5.74
N ILE A 21 -11.40 1.76 -6.54
CA ILE A 21 -11.43 0.33 -6.20
C ILE A 21 -10.57 0.04 -4.98
N TYR A 22 -9.44 0.75 -4.83
CA TYR A 22 -8.54 0.59 -3.68
C TYR A 22 -9.25 0.94 -2.36
N GLU A 23 -9.91 2.10 -2.29
CA GLU A 23 -10.67 2.54 -1.11
C GLU A 23 -11.77 1.53 -0.75
N GLU A 24 -12.54 1.08 -1.75
CA GLU A 24 -13.62 0.12 -1.56
C GLU A 24 -13.10 -1.23 -1.03
N CYS A 25 -11.99 -1.71 -1.59
CA CYS A 25 -11.37 -2.96 -1.16
C CYS A 25 -10.89 -2.89 0.30
N LEU A 26 -10.26 -1.78 0.72
CA LEU A 26 -9.79 -1.62 2.09
C LEU A 26 -10.93 -1.75 3.10
N GLY A 27 -12.08 -1.09 2.85
CA GLY A 27 -13.25 -1.19 3.71
C GLY A 27 -13.79 -2.62 3.81
N LYS A 28 -13.84 -3.33 2.67
CA LYS A 28 -14.28 -4.73 2.61
C LYS A 28 -13.29 -5.70 3.28
N MET A 29 -12.00 -5.36 3.36
CA MET A 29 -10.96 -6.20 3.98
C MET A 29 -10.96 -6.15 5.51
N VAL A 30 -11.46 -5.07 6.14
CA VAL A 30 -11.54 -4.92 7.60
C VAL A 30 -12.18 -6.14 8.31
N PRO A 31 -13.41 -6.58 7.95
CA PRO A 31 -14.04 -7.72 8.62
C PRO A 31 -13.23 -9.02 8.44
N TRP A 32 -12.57 -9.20 7.30
CA TRP A 32 -11.71 -10.36 7.06
C TRP A 32 -10.46 -10.35 7.93
N MET A 33 -9.82 -9.19 8.12
CA MET A 33 -8.68 -9.06 9.03
C MET A 33 -9.06 -9.41 10.46
N PHE A 34 -10.27 -9.05 10.90
CA PHE A 34 -10.78 -9.45 12.21
C PHE A 34 -11.06 -10.95 12.27
N ALA A 35 -11.72 -11.51 11.25
CA ALA A 35 -12.05 -12.94 11.18
C ALA A 35 -10.81 -13.84 11.13
N MET A 36 -9.68 -13.35 10.60
CA MET A 36 -8.39 -14.06 10.54
C MET A 36 -7.49 -13.82 11.76
N ASP A 37 -8.04 -13.30 12.87
CA ASP A 37 -7.31 -12.97 14.10
C ASP A 37 -6.18 -11.92 13.93
N HIS A 38 -6.22 -11.15 12.84
CA HIS A 38 -5.33 -10.02 12.59
C HIS A 38 -5.92 -8.73 13.20
N VAL A 39 -6.31 -8.77 14.47
CA VAL A 39 -7.04 -7.68 15.17
C VAL A 39 -6.29 -6.34 15.12
N ARG A 40 -4.95 -6.36 15.19
CA ARG A 40 -4.12 -5.15 15.07
C ARG A 40 -4.26 -4.52 13.68
N TYR A 41 -4.25 -5.33 12.63
CA TYR A 41 -4.46 -4.86 11.26
C TYR A 41 -5.88 -4.39 11.06
N ALA A 42 -6.88 -5.13 11.55
CA ALA A 42 -8.28 -4.71 11.48
C ALA A 42 -8.46 -3.30 12.05
N ARG A 43 -7.93 -3.03 13.26
CA ARG A 43 -8.01 -1.72 13.92
C ARG A 43 -7.39 -0.60 13.09
N TRP A 44 -6.15 -0.77 12.63
CA TRP A 44 -5.45 0.26 11.86
C TRP A 44 -6.03 0.45 10.46
N LEU A 45 -6.53 -0.63 9.85
CA LEU A 45 -7.19 -0.60 8.55
C LEU A 45 -8.52 0.17 8.62
N THR A 46 -9.27 0.04 9.71
CA THR A 46 -10.49 0.84 9.93
C THR A 46 -10.18 2.34 10.00
N VAL A 47 -9.14 2.73 10.76
CA VAL A 47 -8.68 4.13 10.84
C VAL A 47 -8.29 4.62 9.44
N ARG A 48 -7.45 3.84 8.74
CA ARG A 48 -7.01 4.14 7.38
C ARG A 48 -8.17 4.33 6.40
N SER A 49 -9.17 3.45 6.46
CA SER A 49 -10.37 3.53 5.61
C SER A 49 -11.19 4.79 5.91
N GLN A 50 -11.35 5.13 7.18
CA GLN A 50 -12.03 6.37 7.59
C GLN A 50 -11.28 7.62 7.10
N ASP A 51 -9.96 7.63 7.20
CA ASP A 51 -9.13 8.74 6.73
C ASP A 51 -9.30 8.97 5.22
N LEU A 52 -9.39 7.90 4.42
CA LEU A 52 -9.63 8.00 2.97
C LEU A 52 -11.00 8.57 2.63
N ILE A 53 -12.03 8.19 3.39
CA ILE A 53 -13.38 8.72 3.21
C ILE A 53 -13.39 10.22 3.54
N LEU A 54 -12.80 10.61 4.69
CA LEU A 54 -12.73 12.00 5.11
C LEU A 54 -11.83 12.87 4.20
N LEU A 55 -10.91 12.25 3.46
CA LEU A 55 -10.04 12.95 2.51
C LEU A 55 -10.87 13.67 1.42
N LYS A 56 -12.01 13.10 1.02
CA LYS A 56 -12.93 13.69 0.02
C LYS A 56 -13.46 15.06 0.46
N GLU A 57 -13.58 15.30 1.76
CA GLU A 57 -14.13 16.54 2.32
C GLU A 57 -13.04 17.47 2.87
N ARG A 58 -12.03 16.90 3.54
CA ARG A 58 -11.04 17.66 4.32
C ARG A 58 -9.71 17.86 3.60
N GLY A 59 -9.46 17.09 2.53
CA GLY A 59 -8.18 17.07 1.81
C GLY A 59 -8.41 16.91 0.31
N ILE A 60 -9.26 17.78 -0.26
CA ILE A 60 -9.70 17.70 -1.66
C ILE A 60 -8.51 17.62 -2.60
N ASP A 61 -7.49 18.46 -2.42
CA ASP A 61 -6.26 18.45 -3.24
C ASP A 61 -5.56 17.08 -3.22
N VAL A 62 -5.45 16.45 -2.05
CA VAL A 62 -4.82 15.13 -1.91
C VAL A 62 -5.73 14.05 -2.52
N ASN A 63 -7.04 14.16 -2.35
CA ASN A 63 -8.00 13.25 -2.94
C ASN A 63 -7.97 13.30 -4.47
N GLU A 64 -7.80 14.50 -5.06
CA GLU A 64 -7.62 14.69 -6.49
C GLU A 64 -6.35 13.99 -6.99
N GLU A 65 -5.22 14.19 -6.30
CA GLU A 65 -3.96 13.53 -6.66
C GLU A 65 -4.05 12.01 -6.53
N PHE A 66 -4.73 11.50 -5.50
CA PHE A 66 -4.97 10.06 -5.36
C PHE A 66 -5.86 9.52 -6.47
N THR A 67 -6.90 10.26 -6.86
CA THR A 67 -7.78 9.90 -7.98
C THR A 67 -7.02 9.91 -9.31
N ARG A 68 -5.99 10.76 -9.47
CA ARG A 68 -5.05 10.73 -10.60
C ARG A 68 -4.06 9.55 -10.55
N GLY A 69 -4.08 8.75 -9.49
CA GLY A 69 -3.24 7.57 -9.31
C GLY A 69 -1.97 7.82 -8.51
N HIS A 70 -1.77 9.00 -7.93
CA HIS A 70 -0.55 9.36 -7.19
C HIS A 70 -0.48 8.83 -5.75
N PHE A 71 -1.30 7.83 -5.41
CA PHE A 71 -1.22 7.07 -4.16
C PHE A 71 -0.31 5.84 -4.25
N VAL A 72 0.12 5.49 -5.47
CA VAL A 72 1.08 4.43 -5.79
C VAL A 72 2.21 4.99 -6.64
N THR A 73 3.32 4.29 -6.70
CA THR A 73 4.47 4.71 -7.50
C THR A 73 4.63 3.80 -8.73
N ASN A 74 4.81 4.41 -9.90
CA ASN A 74 4.96 3.69 -11.17
C ASN A 74 6.43 3.34 -11.42
N LYS A 75 6.72 2.06 -11.63
CA LYS A 75 8.07 1.62 -12.05
C LYS A 75 8.31 1.84 -13.55
N THR A 76 7.27 1.71 -14.36
CA THR A 76 7.35 1.80 -15.82
C THR A 76 6.15 2.57 -16.38
N LYS A 77 6.10 2.77 -17.70
CA LYS A 77 4.93 3.36 -18.38
C LYS A 77 3.79 2.36 -18.61
N HIS A 78 3.95 1.09 -18.23
CA HIS A 78 2.91 0.08 -18.39
C HIS A 78 1.79 0.28 -17.37
N ARG A 79 0.54 0.14 -17.83
CA ARG A 79 -0.67 0.35 -17.01
C ARG A 79 -0.70 -0.53 -15.75
N PHE A 80 -0.23 -1.77 -15.82
CA PHE A 80 -0.19 -2.71 -14.70
C PHE A 80 1.22 -2.79 -14.09
N SER A 81 1.81 -1.65 -13.73
CA SER A 81 3.18 -1.61 -13.20
C SER A 81 3.38 -0.77 -11.96
N ALA A 82 2.31 -0.16 -11.46
CA ALA A 82 2.38 0.60 -10.22
C ALA A 82 2.51 -0.34 -9.02
N LEU A 83 3.14 0.15 -7.97
CA LEU A 83 3.41 -0.60 -6.74
C LEU A 83 3.08 0.29 -5.54
N ALA A 84 2.70 -0.35 -4.44
CA ALA A 84 2.57 0.34 -3.17
C ALA A 84 3.94 0.91 -2.73
N ASN A 85 3.93 2.06 -2.07
CA ASN A 85 5.17 2.74 -1.67
C ASN A 85 6.05 1.87 -0.78
N ASP A 86 5.46 1.08 0.13
CA ASP A 86 6.18 0.13 0.98
C ASP A 86 6.92 -0.95 0.16
N GLN A 87 6.27 -1.50 -0.87
CA GLN A 87 6.88 -2.49 -1.77
C GLN A 87 8.05 -1.91 -2.56
N ILE A 88 7.94 -0.66 -3.00
CA ILE A 88 9.05 0.02 -3.70
C ILE A 88 10.19 0.32 -2.73
N HIS A 89 9.88 0.75 -1.51
CA HIS A 89 10.87 1.02 -0.49
C HIS A 89 11.65 -0.25 -0.13
N GLU A 90 10.97 -1.38 0.07
CA GLU A 90 11.63 -2.67 0.31
C GLU A 90 12.50 -3.12 -0.87
N TRP A 91 12.02 -2.92 -2.10
CA TRP A 91 12.83 -3.21 -3.29
C TRP A 91 14.07 -2.31 -3.37
N GLN A 92 13.95 -1.03 -3.05
CA GLN A 92 15.08 -0.09 -3.00
C GLN A 92 16.07 -0.45 -1.89
N ASN A 93 15.58 -0.85 -0.71
CA ASN A 93 16.42 -1.32 0.39
C ASN A 93 17.28 -2.51 -0.03
N ALA A 94 16.73 -3.47 -0.78
CA ALA A 94 17.49 -4.61 -1.28
C ALA A 94 18.62 -4.19 -2.24
N ILE A 95 18.42 -3.16 -3.07
CA ILE A 95 19.45 -2.65 -4.00
C ILE A 95 20.53 -1.89 -3.24
N VAL A 96 20.12 -1.00 -2.33
CA VAL A 96 21.05 -0.10 -1.62
C VAL A 96 21.92 -0.85 -0.62
N LYS A 97 21.36 -1.86 0.06
CA LYS A 97 22.10 -2.64 1.07
C LYS A 97 23.20 -3.53 0.46
N GLY A 98 23.08 -3.93 -0.81
CA GLY A 98 24.02 -4.86 -1.45
C GLY A 98 24.23 -6.15 -0.64
N ASP A 99 25.35 -6.85 -0.89
CA ASP A 99 25.66 -8.12 -0.21
C ASP A 99 25.98 -7.95 1.29
N GLY A 100 26.38 -6.75 1.72
CA GLY A 100 26.76 -6.45 3.10
C GLY A 100 25.61 -6.06 4.03
N GLY A 101 24.38 -5.96 3.52
CA GLY A 101 23.24 -5.55 4.33
C GLY A 101 23.36 -4.11 4.84
N PHE A 102 22.74 -3.83 5.99
CA PHE A 102 22.85 -2.50 6.61
C PHE A 102 24.24 -2.24 7.22
N VAL A 103 24.93 -3.31 7.65
CA VAL A 103 26.32 -3.27 8.14
C VAL A 103 27.28 -2.83 7.03
N GLY A 104 27.16 -3.41 5.84
CA GLY A 104 27.96 -3.02 4.68
C GLY A 104 27.68 -1.60 4.18
N LEU A 105 26.42 -1.14 4.29
CA LEU A 105 26.05 0.23 3.92
C LEU A 105 26.61 1.29 4.89
N THR A 106 26.64 0.98 6.18
CA THR A 106 27.04 1.92 7.23
C THR A 106 28.51 1.77 7.65
N GLU A 107 29.19 0.75 7.14
CA GLU A 107 30.52 0.31 7.58
C GLU A 107 30.61 0.10 9.11
N ASN A 108 29.46 -0.15 9.75
CA ASN A 108 29.35 -0.33 11.19
C ASN A 108 28.93 -1.77 11.52
N PRO A 109 29.82 -2.58 12.14
CA PRO A 109 29.52 -3.96 12.50
C PRO A 109 28.39 -4.11 13.53
N ASP A 110 28.06 -3.06 14.29
CA ASP A 110 27.00 -3.06 15.30
C ASP A 110 25.63 -2.60 14.75
N ALA A 111 25.50 -2.39 13.43
CA ALA A 111 24.31 -1.81 12.82
C ALA A 111 23.15 -2.80 12.59
N LEU A 112 23.21 -3.99 13.22
CA LEU A 112 22.24 -5.08 13.04
C LEU A 112 21.26 -5.19 14.22
#